data_AF-A0A2T6G7F5-F1
#
_entry.id   AF-A0A2T6G7F5-F1
#
_cell.length_a   1.000
_cell.length_b   1.000
_cell.length_c   1.000
_cell.angle_alpha   90.00
_cell.angle_beta   90.00
_cell.angle_gamma   90.00
#
_symmetry.space_group_name_H-M   'P 1'
#
loop_
_entity.id
_entity.type
_entity.pdbx_description
1 polymer ?
#
loop_
_entity_poly.entity_id
_entity_poly.type
_entity_poly.pdbx_seq_one_letter_code
_entity_poly.pdbx_strand_id
1 'polypeptide(L)'
;MRQKTLFSLVVLMLFLLVSGTSYAATTIVYDGGTNWSQGTNTGDVGIPKSSACGYDGKMRWVNGNGYSTEYVWGRWDYNVPFNTDISLQYQVYIPNCNSSASVNYWVIYGTQSTTVSVDQNQYVDAWVNLGNYFIPANKSYVQAFIKLYNDNLSNVYKVGFDEAAFAQD
;
A
#
# COMPACT_ATOMS: atom_id res chain seq x y z
N MET A 1 -19.55 -78.87 13.18
CA MET A 1 -18.66 -77.72 13.46
C MET A 1 -18.46 -76.91 12.18
N ARG A 2 -18.87 -75.64 12.15
CA ARG A 2 -18.11 -74.55 11.50
C ARG A 2 -18.73 -73.18 11.81
N GLN A 3 -18.08 -72.56 12.79
CA GLN A 3 -17.81 -71.15 13.05
C GLN A 3 -18.57 -70.06 12.26
N LYS A 4 -19.23 -69.18 13.04
CA LYS A 4 -19.71 -67.84 12.68
C LYS A 4 -18.54 -66.92 12.32
N THR A 5 -18.75 -66.01 11.37
CA THR A 5 -17.98 -64.75 11.33
C THR A 5 -18.87 -63.66 10.71
N LEU A 6 -19.38 -62.78 11.56
CA LEU A 6 -19.96 -61.50 11.14
C LEU A 6 -18.80 -60.52 10.93
N PHE A 7 -18.69 -59.93 9.73
CA PHE A 7 -17.83 -58.78 9.51
C PHE A 7 -18.63 -57.51 9.79
N SER A 8 -18.25 -56.81 10.85
CA SER A 8 -18.78 -55.48 11.19
C SER A 8 -18.04 -54.43 10.38
N LEU A 9 -18.76 -53.70 9.54
CA LEU A 9 -18.20 -52.60 8.74
C LEU A 9 -18.27 -51.31 9.57
N VAL A 10 -17.14 -50.86 10.11
CA VAL A 10 -17.03 -49.55 10.75
C VAL A 10 -16.73 -48.53 9.66
N VAL A 11 -17.72 -47.71 9.29
CA VAL A 11 -17.52 -46.57 8.39
C VAL A 11 -17.01 -45.40 9.23
N LEU A 12 -15.69 -45.15 9.16
CA LEU A 12 -15.08 -43.98 9.76
C LEU A 12 -15.25 -42.79 8.81
N MET A 13 -16.23 -41.92 9.07
CA MET A 13 -16.39 -40.66 8.37
C MET A 13 -15.26 -39.70 8.81
N LEU A 14 -14.23 -39.57 7.97
CA LEU A 14 -13.18 -38.58 8.16
C LEU A 14 -13.72 -37.21 7.75
N PHE A 15 -14.11 -36.38 8.72
CA PHE A 15 -14.37 -34.96 8.47
C PHE A 15 -13.02 -34.28 8.24
N LEU A 16 -12.67 -34.02 6.97
CA LEU A 16 -11.64 -33.03 6.67
C LEU A 16 -12.19 -31.66 7.08
N LEU A 17 -11.70 -31.11 8.18
CA LEU A 17 -11.73 -29.66 8.37
C LEU A 17 -10.86 -29.05 7.28
N VAL A 18 -11.49 -28.58 6.21
CA VAL A 18 -10.86 -27.63 5.31
C VAL A 18 -10.80 -26.32 6.09
N SER A 19 -9.69 -26.07 6.76
CA SER A 19 -9.34 -24.72 7.21
C SER A 19 -9.16 -23.89 5.96
N GLY A 20 -10.23 -23.26 5.49
CA GLY A 20 -10.16 -22.28 4.43
C GLY A 20 -9.25 -21.16 4.92
N THR A 21 -8.06 -21.06 4.36
CA THR A 21 -7.27 -19.84 4.43
C THR A 21 -8.09 -18.80 3.67
N SER A 22 -8.84 -17.95 4.39
CA SER A 22 -9.32 -16.71 3.82
C SER A 22 -8.08 -15.90 3.48
N TYR A 23 -7.71 -15.84 2.20
CA TYR A 23 -6.75 -14.85 1.77
C TYR A 23 -7.37 -13.50 2.08
N ALA A 24 -6.69 -12.72 2.91
CA ALA A 24 -7.14 -11.38 3.18
C ALA A 24 -7.28 -10.59 1.87
N ALA A 25 -8.38 -9.87 1.73
CA ALA A 25 -8.62 -9.06 0.54
C ALA A 25 -7.54 -7.97 0.46
N THR A 26 -6.76 -7.98 -0.62
CA THR A 26 -5.82 -6.90 -0.93
C THR A 26 -6.49 -5.94 -1.92
N THR A 27 -6.50 -4.65 -1.58
CA THR A 27 -6.93 -3.59 -2.49
C THR A 27 -5.71 -2.83 -2.97
N ILE A 28 -5.56 -2.71 -4.29
CA ILE A 28 -4.49 -1.92 -4.91
C ILE A 28 -5.09 -0.61 -5.43
N VAL A 29 -4.51 0.51 -5.04
CA VAL A 29 -4.82 1.84 -5.56
C VAL A 29 -3.74 2.20 -6.57
N TYR A 30 -4.14 2.31 -7.83
CA TYR A 30 -3.24 2.59 -8.95
C TYR A 30 -2.92 4.08 -9.06
N ASP A 31 -1.70 4.42 -9.48
CA ASP A 31 -1.34 5.80 -9.80
C ASP A 31 -2.24 6.31 -10.95
N GLY A 32 -2.85 7.48 -10.76
CA GLY A 32 -3.84 8.03 -11.69
C GLY A 32 -5.21 7.31 -11.70
N GLY A 33 -5.39 6.26 -10.88
CA GLY A 33 -6.63 5.49 -10.80
C GLY A 33 -7.67 6.06 -9.83
N THR A 34 -8.74 5.28 -9.61
CA THR A 34 -9.73 5.59 -8.56
C THR A 34 -9.07 5.59 -7.19
N ASN A 35 -9.43 6.56 -6.35
CA ASN A 35 -8.85 6.80 -5.02
C ASN A 35 -7.36 7.20 -5.02
N TRP A 36 -6.80 7.55 -6.17
CA TRP A 36 -5.54 8.28 -6.24
C TRP A 36 -5.82 9.78 -6.41
N SER A 37 -5.00 10.60 -5.77
CA SER A 37 -4.97 12.04 -6.00
C SER A 37 -3.54 12.57 -5.91
N GLN A 38 -3.27 13.67 -6.60
CA GLN A 38 -1.98 14.35 -6.58
C GLN A 38 -2.16 15.86 -6.64
N GLY A 39 -1.16 16.61 -6.22
CA GLY A 39 -1.20 18.05 -6.35
C GLY A 39 0.11 18.74 -5.98
N THR A 40 0.14 20.05 -6.21
CA THR A 40 1.26 20.91 -5.87
C THR A 40 0.79 22.34 -5.63
N ASN A 41 1.56 23.14 -4.86
CA ASN A 41 1.39 24.59 -4.79
C ASN A 41 2.36 25.36 -5.71
N THR A 42 3.13 24.67 -6.57
CA THR A 42 4.19 25.27 -7.42
C THR A 42 3.75 25.57 -8.85
N GLY A 43 2.47 25.41 -9.17
CA GLY A 43 2.00 25.43 -10.56
C GLY A 43 2.56 24.24 -11.34
N ASP A 44 2.95 24.46 -12.60
CA ASP A 44 3.34 23.37 -13.51
C ASP A 44 4.64 22.64 -13.12
N VAL A 45 5.54 23.29 -12.37
CA VAL A 45 6.88 22.76 -12.04
C VAL A 45 6.82 21.53 -11.12
N GLY A 46 5.79 21.42 -10.29
CA GLY A 46 5.58 20.32 -9.35
C GLY A 46 4.52 19.32 -9.79
N ILE A 47 4.01 19.40 -11.02
CA ILE A 47 3.09 18.39 -11.54
C ILE A 47 3.87 17.08 -11.75
N PRO A 48 3.45 15.95 -11.12
CA PRO A 48 4.09 14.67 -11.35
C PRO A 48 4.06 14.26 -12.82
N LYS A 49 5.25 14.00 -13.36
CA LYS A 49 5.48 13.49 -14.71
C LYS A 49 5.10 12.03 -14.77
N SER A 50 4.78 11.52 -15.95
CA SER A 50 4.58 10.09 -16.17
C SER A 50 5.85 9.41 -16.66
N SER A 51 5.99 8.11 -16.36
CA SER A 51 6.98 7.22 -16.96
C SER A 51 6.35 5.89 -17.33
N ALA A 52 6.91 5.18 -18.30
CA ALA A 52 6.45 3.86 -18.75
C ALA A 52 7.22 2.74 -18.04
N CYS A 53 7.09 2.74 -16.71
CA CYS A 53 7.67 1.77 -15.78
C CYS A 53 6.85 1.88 -14.48
N GLY A 54 6.85 0.84 -13.66
CA GLY A 54 5.98 0.74 -12.49
C GLY A 54 5.35 -0.64 -12.38
N TYR A 55 4.61 -0.91 -11.31
CA TYR A 55 3.98 -2.23 -11.10
C TYR A 55 3.01 -2.58 -12.24
N ASP A 56 2.22 -1.61 -12.71
CA ASP A 56 1.29 -1.80 -13.83
C ASP A 56 1.81 -1.25 -15.19
N GLY A 57 3.10 -0.94 -15.24
CA GLY A 57 3.79 -0.43 -16.44
C GLY A 57 3.71 1.08 -16.63
N LYS A 58 3.10 1.81 -15.69
CA LYS A 58 3.21 3.26 -15.58
C LYS A 58 3.51 3.68 -14.14
N MET A 59 4.02 4.89 -13.98
CA MET A 59 4.20 5.53 -12.68
C MET A 59 4.09 7.06 -12.81
N ARG A 60 3.99 7.74 -11.67
CA ARG A 60 4.19 9.19 -11.55
C ARG A 60 5.49 9.52 -10.83
N TRP A 61 6.16 10.60 -11.20
CA TRP A 61 7.40 11.00 -10.53
C TRP A 61 7.66 12.50 -10.62
N VAL A 62 8.45 13.02 -9.68
CA VAL A 62 9.01 14.37 -9.72
C VAL A 62 10.51 14.36 -9.46
N ASN A 63 11.23 15.37 -9.94
CA ASN A 63 12.57 15.63 -9.42
C ASN A 63 12.45 16.13 -7.98
N GLY A 64 13.49 15.94 -7.17
CA GLY A 64 13.71 16.84 -6.03
C GLY A 64 13.85 18.28 -6.54
N ASN A 65 13.57 19.27 -5.71
CA ASN A 65 13.79 20.64 -6.15
C ASN A 65 14.09 21.63 -5.03
N GLY A 66 14.67 21.16 -3.91
CA GLY A 66 14.97 22.06 -2.78
C GLY A 66 13.73 22.86 -2.36
N TYR A 67 12.60 22.16 -2.25
CA TYR A 67 11.27 22.73 -1.99
C TYR A 67 11.20 23.37 -0.59
N SER A 68 11.71 24.59 -0.44
CA SER A 68 11.77 25.29 0.86
C SER A 68 10.44 25.92 1.28
N THR A 69 9.56 26.25 0.32
CA THR A 69 8.17 26.74 0.53
C THR A 69 7.14 26.01 -0.33
N GLU A 70 7.62 25.06 -1.11
CA GLU A 70 6.89 24.34 -2.15
C GLU A 70 6.53 22.95 -1.64
N TYR A 71 5.42 22.38 -2.11
CA TYR A 71 5.07 21.00 -1.85
C TYR A 71 4.49 20.34 -3.08
N VAL A 72 4.88 19.08 -3.27
CA VAL A 72 4.28 18.13 -4.21
C VAL A 72 3.80 16.95 -3.39
N TRP A 73 2.63 16.46 -3.71
CA TRP A 73 2.07 15.30 -3.03
C TRP A 73 1.36 14.36 -3.99
N GLY A 74 1.39 13.10 -3.60
CA GLY A 74 0.62 12.01 -4.16
C GLY A 74 -0.01 11.24 -3.02
N ARG A 75 -1.30 10.89 -3.14
CA ARG A 75 -2.12 10.28 -2.09
C ARG A 75 -2.90 9.10 -2.64
N TRP A 76 -2.81 7.99 -1.92
CA TRP A 76 -3.66 6.81 -2.12
C TRP A 76 -4.64 6.72 -0.96
N ASP A 77 -5.92 6.76 -1.30
CA ASP A 77 -7.04 6.70 -0.38
C ASP A 77 -7.61 5.26 -0.35
N TYR A 78 -7.83 4.71 0.84
CA TYR A 78 -8.57 3.46 1.03
C TYR A 78 -9.79 3.71 1.91
N ASN A 79 -10.96 3.40 1.36
CA ASN A 79 -12.23 3.54 2.07
C ASN A 79 -12.47 2.29 2.93
N VAL A 80 -12.43 2.47 4.25
CA VAL A 80 -12.67 1.39 5.21
C VAL A 80 -14.18 1.22 5.39
N PRO A 81 -14.72 -0.02 5.30
CA PRO A 81 -16.10 -0.31 5.65
C PRO A 81 -16.46 0.20 7.05
N PHE A 82 -17.48 1.07 7.15
CA PHE A 82 -17.77 1.85 8.36
C PHE A 82 -18.14 1.02 9.60
N ASN A 83 -18.52 -0.24 9.47
CA ASN A 83 -19.10 -1.05 10.55
C ASN A 83 -18.21 -2.19 11.04
N THR A 84 -16.94 -2.23 10.64
CA THR A 84 -16.05 -3.36 10.94
C THR A 84 -14.71 -2.85 11.46
N ASP A 85 -14.21 -3.46 12.54
CA ASP A 85 -12.82 -3.29 12.99
C ASP A 85 -11.90 -3.96 11.97
N ILE A 86 -10.91 -3.24 11.47
CA ILE A 86 -10.03 -3.76 10.42
C ILE A 86 -8.57 -3.51 10.79
N SER A 87 -7.74 -4.56 10.70
CA SER A 87 -6.29 -4.43 10.63
C SER A 87 -5.86 -4.42 9.18
N LEU A 88 -5.06 -3.42 8.79
CA LEU A 88 -4.53 -3.28 7.43
C LEU A 88 -3.01 -3.20 7.45
N GLN A 89 -2.36 -4.04 6.67
CA GLN A 89 -1.02 -3.78 6.19
C GLN A 89 -1.07 -2.80 5.01
N TYR A 90 -0.33 -1.70 5.15
CA TYR A 90 -0.14 -0.72 4.08
C TYR A 90 1.22 -0.94 3.43
N GLN A 91 1.24 -1.19 2.12
CA GLN A 91 2.46 -1.21 1.32
C GLN A 91 2.44 -0.19 0.18
N VAL A 92 3.61 0.22 -0.27
CA VAL A 92 3.79 1.02 -1.50
C VAL A 92 4.77 0.31 -2.42
N TYR A 93 4.53 0.38 -3.72
CA TYR A 93 5.45 -0.18 -4.70
C TYR A 93 6.54 0.84 -5.04
N ILE A 94 7.79 0.39 -4.99
CA ILE A 94 8.95 1.20 -5.37
C ILE A 94 9.55 0.59 -6.65
N PRO A 95 9.32 1.21 -7.81
CA PRO A 95 9.86 0.71 -9.07
C PRO A 95 11.34 1.02 -9.21
N ASN A 96 12.04 0.25 -10.04
CA ASN A 96 13.47 0.43 -10.35
C ASN A 96 13.82 1.74 -11.09
N CYS A 97 12.81 2.55 -11.42
CA CYS A 97 12.91 3.74 -12.22
C CYS A 97 12.40 4.95 -11.43
N ASN A 98 13.04 6.11 -11.64
CA ASN A 98 12.63 7.41 -11.07
C ASN A 98 12.34 7.43 -9.55
N SER A 99 12.97 6.50 -8.80
CA SER A 99 12.77 6.29 -7.37
C SER A 99 14.13 6.27 -6.67
N SER A 100 14.75 7.45 -6.53
CA SER A 100 16.11 7.58 -6.00
C SER A 100 16.21 8.47 -4.76
N ALA A 101 15.07 8.94 -4.25
CA ALA A 101 14.99 9.83 -3.11
C ALA A 101 14.68 9.10 -1.80
N SER A 102 15.17 9.63 -0.68
CA SER A 102 14.61 9.34 0.63
C SER A 102 13.43 10.25 0.90
N VAL A 103 12.28 9.68 1.19
CA VAL A 103 11.01 10.40 1.35
C VAL A 103 10.25 9.96 2.59
N ASN A 104 9.41 10.85 3.10
CA ASN A 104 8.53 10.58 4.22
C ASN A 104 7.11 10.30 3.72
N TYR A 105 6.61 9.10 4.01
CA TYR A 105 5.21 8.74 3.84
C TYR A 105 4.44 9.12 5.09
N TRP A 106 3.46 10.00 4.97
CA TRP A 106 2.52 10.32 6.04
C TRP A 106 1.33 9.39 5.93
N VAL A 107 1.16 8.53 6.93
CA VAL A 107 0.07 7.56 6.99
C VAL A 107 -0.95 8.04 8.00
N ILE A 108 -2.19 8.23 7.56
CA ILE A 108 -3.35 8.59 8.39
C ILE A 108 -4.27 7.37 8.44
N TYR A 109 -4.65 6.97 9.66
CA TYR A 109 -5.50 5.80 9.90
C TYR A 109 -6.49 6.12 11.03
N GLY A 110 -7.77 6.17 10.69
CA GLY A 110 -8.81 6.61 11.63
C GLY A 110 -8.61 8.08 12.06
N THR A 111 -8.25 8.30 13.32
CA THR A 111 -7.93 9.65 13.86
C THR A 111 -6.45 9.81 14.21
N GLN A 112 -5.64 8.83 13.85
CA GLN A 112 -4.21 8.78 14.16
C GLN A 112 -3.40 9.03 12.90
N SER A 113 -2.14 9.43 13.08
CA SER A 113 -1.19 9.56 11.99
C SER A 113 0.22 9.15 12.41
N THR A 114 1.03 8.72 11.46
CA THR A 114 2.45 8.45 11.63
C THR A 114 3.23 8.86 10.40
N THR A 115 4.55 8.94 10.51
CA THR A 115 5.47 9.17 9.40
C THR A 115 6.44 8.00 9.28
N VAL A 116 6.61 7.51 8.05
CA VAL A 116 7.52 6.41 7.72
C VAL A 116 8.52 6.92 6.69
N SER A 117 9.80 6.92 7.06
CA SER A 117 10.87 7.30 6.14
C SER A 117 11.30 6.10 5.31
N VAL A 118 11.37 6.28 3.99
CA VAL A 118 11.75 5.25 3.03
C VAL A 118 12.80 5.84 2.09
N ASP A 119 13.99 5.25 2.07
CA ASP A 119 14.97 5.47 1.00
C ASP A 119 14.59 4.65 -0.23
N GLN A 120 13.93 5.29 -1.20
CA GLN A 120 13.45 4.60 -2.41
C GLN A 120 14.60 3.98 -3.21
N ASN A 121 15.83 4.51 -3.09
CA ASN A 121 16.99 4.01 -3.80
C ASN A 121 17.48 2.64 -3.29
N GLN A 122 16.98 2.16 -2.15
CA GLN A 122 17.30 0.83 -1.61
C GLN A 122 16.39 -0.28 -2.16
N TYR A 123 15.38 0.06 -2.96
CA TYR A 123 14.37 -0.87 -3.44
C TYR A 123 14.35 -0.89 -4.97
N VAL A 124 14.09 -2.09 -5.52
CA VAL A 124 14.03 -2.35 -6.96
C VAL A 124 12.82 -3.24 -7.19
N ASP A 125 11.79 -2.69 -7.83
CA ASP A 125 10.57 -3.41 -8.21
C ASP A 125 9.90 -4.16 -7.04
N ALA A 126 9.77 -3.48 -5.89
CA ALA A 126 9.41 -4.10 -4.62
C ALA A 126 8.27 -3.40 -3.88
N TRP A 127 7.43 -4.20 -3.21
CA TRP A 127 6.47 -3.73 -2.23
C TRP A 127 7.15 -3.46 -0.89
N VAL A 128 7.07 -2.23 -0.41
CA VAL A 128 7.65 -1.77 0.85
C VAL A 128 6.53 -1.58 1.87
N ASN A 129 6.64 -2.25 3.01
CA ASN A 129 5.67 -2.13 4.10
C ASN A 129 5.86 -0.80 4.84
N LEU A 130 4.80 0.00 4.90
CA LEU A 130 4.74 1.23 5.70
C LEU A 130 4.27 0.95 7.14
N GLY A 131 3.54 -0.15 7.36
CA GLY A 131 3.14 -0.60 8.68
C GLY A 131 1.83 -1.38 8.67
N ASN A 132 1.46 -1.90 9.84
CA ASN A 132 0.17 -2.53 10.08
C ASN A 132 -0.65 -1.63 11.00
N TYR A 133 -1.89 -1.33 10.63
CA TYR A 133 -2.73 -0.34 11.28
C TYR A 133 -4.08 -0.91 11.64
N PHE A 134 -4.44 -0.79 12.92
CA PHE A 134 -5.78 -1.11 13.39
C PHE A 134 -6.69 0.12 13.25
N ILE A 135 -7.79 -0.04 12.53
CA ILE A 135 -8.84 0.96 12.35
C ILE A 135 -10.12 0.45 13.03
N PRO A 136 -10.58 1.10 14.11
CA PRO A 136 -11.82 0.71 14.75
C PRO A 136 -13.03 1.02 13.87
N ALA A 137 -14.10 0.26 14.06
CA ALA A 137 -15.39 0.51 13.46
C ALA A 137 -15.85 1.96 13.71
N ASN A 138 -16.62 2.49 12.77
CA ASN A 138 -17.08 3.88 12.65
C ASN A 138 -16.01 4.89 12.21
N LYS A 139 -14.94 4.40 11.58
CA LYS A 139 -13.94 5.21 10.86
C LYS A 139 -13.93 4.80 9.38
N SER A 140 -13.81 5.76 8.48
CA SER A 140 -14.09 5.54 7.05
C SER A 140 -12.87 5.63 6.14
N TYR A 141 -11.68 5.98 6.63
CA TYR A 141 -10.54 6.21 5.75
C TYR A 141 -9.18 5.83 6.33
N VAL A 142 -8.35 5.28 5.44
CA VAL A 142 -6.90 5.24 5.54
C VAL A 142 -6.33 5.98 4.34
N GLN A 143 -5.30 6.79 4.57
CA GLN A 143 -4.60 7.49 3.52
C GLN A 143 -3.11 7.33 3.77
N ALA A 144 -2.32 7.13 2.72
CA ALA A 144 -0.95 7.60 2.78
C ALA A 144 -0.73 8.59 1.67
N PHE A 145 0.07 9.59 1.99
CA PHE A 145 0.57 10.50 1.02
C PHE A 145 2.03 10.77 1.29
N ILE A 146 2.77 10.92 0.20
CA ILE A 146 4.06 11.57 0.26
C ILE A 146 3.75 13.07 0.19
N LYS A 147 4.21 13.84 1.18
CA LYS A 147 4.23 15.30 1.10
C LYS A 147 5.68 15.73 1.15
N LEU A 148 6.22 16.11 0.01
CA LEU A 148 7.54 16.72 -0.05
C LEU A 148 7.41 18.13 0.55
N TYR A 149 7.99 18.36 1.72
CA TYR A 149 7.93 19.67 2.39
C TYR A 149 9.24 19.92 3.13
N ASN A 150 10.02 20.89 2.64
CA ASN A 150 11.27 21.32 3.27
C ASN A 150 12.34 20.21 3.39
N ASP A 151 12.26 19.17 2.57
CA ASP A 151 13.17 18.01 2.62
C ASP A 151 14.57 18.31 2.04
N ASN A 152 14.82 19.54 1.55
CA ASN A 152 16.07 19.93 0.86
C ASN A 152 16.55 18.88 -0.16
N LEU A 153 15.60 18.24 -0.86
CA LEU A 153 15.90 17.18 -1.79
C LEU A 153 16.51 17.79 -3.07
N SER A 154 17.78 17.46 -3.33
CA SER A 154 18.48 17.90 -4.55
C SER A 154 17.74 17.46 -5.81
N ASN A 155 17.80 18.27 -6.86
CA ASN A 155 17.10 18.01 -8.12
C ASN A 155 17.64 16.87 -8.97
N VAL A 156 18.74 16.27 -8.53
CA VAL A 156 19.28 15.02 -9.10
C VAL A 156 18.52 13.79 -8.59
N TYR A 157 17.86 13.87 -7.43
CA TYR A 157 17.04 12.79 -6.91
C TYR A 157 15.65 12.83 -7.53
N LYS A 158 15.01 11.67 -7.60
CA LYS A 158 13.66 11.51 -8.13
C LYS A 158 12.78 10.84 -7.09
N VAL A 159 11.61 11.41 -6.88
CA VAL A 159 10.58 10.86 -6.02
C VAL A 159 9.57 10.16 -6.91
N GLY A 160 9.47 8.85 -6.72
CA GLY A 160 8.50 8.02 -7.40
C GLY A 160 7.20 7.93 -6.61
N PHE A 161 6.07 7.98 -7.31
CA PHE A 161 4.76 7.59 -6.82
C PHE A 161 4.21 6.52 -7.74
N ASP A 162 3.99 5.33 -7.19
CA ASP A 162 3.44 4.20 -7.94
C ASP A 162 2.17 3.70 -7.24
N GLU A 163 1.98 2.41 -7.05
CA GLU A 163 0.79 1.87 -6.40
C GLU A 163 0.92 1.71 -4.90
N ALA A 164 -0.23 1.77 -4.23
CA ALA A 164 -0.37 1.40 -2.83
C ALA A 164 -1.23 0.13 -2.71
N ALA A 165 -0.82 -0.77 -1.84
CA ALA A 165 -1.59 -1.96 -1.49
C ALA A 165 -2.05 -1.90 -0.03
N PHE A 166 -3.32 -2.23 0.17
CA PHE A 166 -3.98 -2.34 1.47
C PHE A 166 -4.43 -3.78 1.64
N ALA A 167 -3.65 -4.58 2.35
CA ALA A 167 -3.96 -5.96 2.66
C ALA A 167 -4.60 -6.03 4.04
N GLN A 168 -5.79 -6.61 4.15
CA GLN A 168 -6.36 -6.93 5.46
C GLN A 168 -5.52 -8.02 6.14
N ASP A 169 -5.56 -8.11 7.47
CA ASP A 169 -5.03 -9.26 8.22
C ASP A 169 -6.18 -10.16 8.69
#